data_AF-A0A0H4M947-F1
#
_entry.id   AF-A0A0H4M947-F1
#
_cell.length_a   1.000
_cell.length_b   1.000
_cell.length_c   1.000
_cell.angle_alpha   90.00
_cell.angle_beta   90.00
_cell.angle_gamma   90.00
#
_symmetry.space_group_name_H-M   'P 1'
#
loop_
_entity.id
_entity.type
_entity.pdbx_description
1 polymer ?
#
loop_
_entity_poly.entity_id
_entity_poly.type
_entity_poly.pdbx_seq_one_letter_code
_entity_poly.pdbx_strand_id
1 'polypeptide(L)' 'NNYNSDSFQFIWNIYANNDVVVPTGGCDVSARDVTVTLPDYPGSMAVPLTVHCAQSQQLGYYLSGATADSANAIFTNT' A
#
# COMPACT_ATOMS: atom_id res chain seq x y z
N ASN A 1 36.29 -23.16 -16.24
CA ASN A 1 37.45 -22.26 -16.46
C ASN A 1 37.91 -21.78 -15.09
N ASN A 2 38.86 -22.48 -14.49
CA ASN A 2 39.56 -22.09 -13.27
C ASN A 2 40.97 -22.69 -13.36
N TYR A 3 41.86 -22.01 -14.07
CA TYR A 3 43.20 -22.50 -14.38
C TYR A 3 44.17 -22.33 -13.18
N ASN A 4 43.89 -21.40 -12.25
CA ASN A 4 44.80 -21.00 -11.16
C ASN A 4 44.21 -21.03 -9.73
N SER A 5 42.96 -21.44 -9.53
CA SER A 5 42.24 -21.31 -8.25
C SER A 5 42.03 -19.87 -7.76
N ASP A 6 42.06 -18.89 -8.66
CA ASP A 6 41.89 -17.47 -8.32
C ASP A 6 40.42 -17.16 -8.00
N SER A 7 40.19 -16.37 -6.94
CA SER A 7 38.87 -15.88 -6.52
C SER A 7 38.86 -14.35 -6.53
N PHE A 8 37.88 -13.75 -7.21
CA PHE A 8 37.71 -12.30 -7.30
C PHE A 8 36.40 -11.86 -6.67
N GLN A 9 36.44 -10.73 -5.96
CA GLN A 9 35.26 -10.08 -5.40
C GLN A 9 34.94 -8.79 -6.15
N PHE A 10 33.65 -8.47 -6.29
CA PHE A 10 33.16 -7.22 -6.84
C PHE A 10 31.91 -6.76 -6.09
N ILE A 11 31.64 -5.45 -6.11
CA ILE A 11 30.49 -4.83 -5.46
C ILE A 11 29.60 -4.22 -6.54
N TRP A 12 28.30 -4.51 -6.48
CA TRP A 12 27.29 -3.86 -7.30
C TRP A 12 26.39 -2.99 -6.42
N ASN A 13 26.35 -1.70 -6.75
CA ASN A 13 25.41 -0.76 -6.13
C ASN A 13 24.14 -0.76 -6.95
N ILE A 14 23.03 -1.21 -6.34
CA ILE A 14 21.72 -1.27 -6.99
C ILE A 14 20.92 -0.04 -6.56
N TYR A 15 20.49 0.75 -7.53
CA TYR A 15 19.67 1.93 -7.33
C TYR A 15 18.32 1.74 -8.02
N ALA A 16 17.23 2.21 -7.40
CA ALA A 16 15.91 2.18 -8.01
C ALA A 16 15.87 3.08 -9.24
N ASN A 17 15.23 2.61 -10.32
CA ASN A 17 15.03 3.38 -11.55
C ASN A 17 13.58 3.88 -11.70
N ASN A 18 12.73 3.59 -10.73
CA ASN A 18 11.33 3.95 -10.72
C ASN A 18 10.80 3.98 -9.28
N ASP A 19 9.74 4.75 -9.09
CA ASP A 19 9.05 4.82 -7.81
C ASP A 19 8.26 3.54 -7.57
N VAL A 20 8.46 2.97 -6.38
CA VAL A 20 7.76 1.77 -5.91
C VAL A 20 7.46 1.91 -4.43
N VAL A 21 6.38 1.27 -3.99
CA VAL A 21 6.11 1.08 -2.56
C VAL A 21 6.47 -0.36 -2.22
N VAL A 22 7.44 -0.54 -1.33
CA VAL A 22 7.85 -1.86 -0.86
C VAL A 22 6.92 -2.30 0.28
N PRO A 23 6.19 -3.42 0.16
CA PRO A 23 5.41 -3.95 1.28
C PRO A 23 6.35 -4.40 2.40
N THR A 24 6.13 -3.88 3.62
CA THR A 24 6.93 -4.24 4.80
C THR A 24 6.24 -5.24 5.73
N GLY A 25 5.02 -5.66 5.38
CA GLY A 25 4.20 -6.59 6.15
C GLY A 25 3.84 -7.85 5.36
N GLY A 26 3.10 -8.76 6.00
CA GLY A 26 2.68 -10.02 5.38
C GLY A 26 1.50 -9.89 4.40
N CYS A 27 0.96 -8.68 4.23
CA CYS A 27 -0.16 -8.37 3.36
C CYS A 27 0.11 -7.11 2.53
N ASP A 28 -0.49 -7.07 1.34
CA ASP A 28 -0.44 -5.97 0.40
C ASP A 28 -1.86 -5.54 0.02
N VAL A 29 -2.03 -4.26 -0.30
CA VAL A 29 -3.32 -3.69 -0.68
C VAL A 29 -3.37 -3.47 -2.19
N SER A 30 -4.55 -3.56 -2.78
CA SER A 30 -4.72 -3.41 -4.23
C SER A 30 -4.30 -2.04 -4.78
N ALA A 31 -4.35 -1.01 -3.93
CA ALA A 31 -3.88 0.33 -4.24
C ALA A 31 -3.45 1.06 -2.96
N ARG A 32 -2.37 1.84 -3.04
CA ARG A 32 -1.87 2.68 -1.93
C ARG A 32 -2.61 4.01 -1.85
N ASP A 33 -2.98 4.53 -3.02
CA ASP A 33 -3.79 5.74 -3.19
C ASP A 33 -5.05 5.38 -3.99
N VAL A 34 -6.23 5.63 -3.42
CA VAL A 34 -7.51 5.34 -4.05
C VAL A 34 -8.26 6.64 -4.26
N THR A 35 -8.64 6.93 -5.51
CA THR A 35 -9.49 8.08 -5.86
C THR A 35 -10.88 7.59 -6.22
N VAL A 36 -11.90 8.25 -5.68
CA VAL A 36 -13.31 7.84 -5.77
C VAL A 36 -14.17 9.07 -6.04
N THR A 37 -15.01 9.03 -7.08
CA THR A 37 -15.91 10.14 -7.44
C THR A 37 -17.34 9.82 -7.05
N LEU A 38 -17.83 10.44 -5.97
CA LEU A 38 -19.21 10.26 -5.54
C LEU A 38 -20.22 10.78 -6.59
N PRO A 39 -21.37 10.12 -6.77
CA PRO A 39 -22.50 10.67 -7.53
C PRO A 39 -23.14 11.86 -6.81
N ASP A 40 -24.06 12.56 -7.49
CA ASP A 40 -24.81 13.67 -6.92
C ASP A 40 -25.54 13.25 -5.63
N TYR A 41 -25.53 14.14 -4.63
CA TYR A 41 -26.13 13.88 -3.32
C TYR A 41 -27.64 13.61 -3.43
N PRO A 42 -28.18 12.58 -2.73
CA PRO A 42 -27.57 11.75 -1.69
C PRO A 42 -27.07 10.38 -2.19
N GLY A 43 -26.45 10.32 -3.36
CA GLY A 43 -25.91 9.06 -3.87
C GLY A 43 -24.69 8.54 -3.09
N SER A 44 -24.45 7.24 -3.20
CA SER A 44 -23.34 6.54 -2.55
C SER A 44 -22.57 5.69 -3.56
N MET A 45 -21.35 5.29 -3.20
CA MET A 45 -20.53 4.42 -4.03
C MET A 45 -19.62 3.55 -3.17
N ALA A 46 -19.30 2.35 -3.67
CA ALA A 46 -18.32 1.47 -3.04
C ALA A 46 -16.89 1.96 -3.29
N VAL A 47 -16.01 1.80 -2.29
CA VAL A 47 -14.57 2.08 -2.42
C VAL A 47 -13.87 0.82 -2.93
N PRO A 48 -13.22 0.84 -4.12
CA PRO A 48 -12.59 -0.34 -4.71
C PRO A 48 -11.22 -0.60 -4.09
N LEU A 49 -11.19 -1.13 -2.86
CA LEU A 49 -9.97 -1.46 -2.14
C LEU A 49 -10.04 -2.88 -1.57
N THR A 50 -9.02 -3.68 -1.86
CA THR A 50 -8.88 -5.05 -1.32
C THR A 50 -7.50 -5.24 -0.70
N VAL A 51 -7.37 -6.30 0.12
CA VAL A 51 -6.12 -6.70 0.77
C VAL A 51 -5.86 -8.18 0.50
N HIS A 52 -4.61 -8.52 0.22
CA HIS A 52 -4.16 -9.88 0.03
C HIS A 52 -2.94 -10.17 0.92
N CYS A 53 -2.87 -11.37 1.49
CA CYS A 53 -1.77 -11.79 2.34
C CYS A 53 -1.09 -13.02 1.78
N ALA A 54 0.23 -13.14 1.97
CA ALA A 54 1.01 -14.30 1.54
C ALA A 54 0.53 -15.62 2.18
N GLN A 55 -0.11 -15.53 3.35
CA GLN A 55 -0.77 -16.62 4.05
C GLN A 55 -2.03 -16.10 4.73
N SER A 56 -2.96 -17.00 5.08
CA SER A 56 -4.16 -16.64 5.84
C SER A 56 -3.81 -15.96 7.16
N GLN A 57 -4.33 -14.75 7.37
CA GLN A 57 -4.11 -13.94 8.56
C GLN A 57 -5.44 -13.35 9.03
N GLN A 58 -5.61 -13.23 10.36
CA GLN A 58 -6.70 -12.47 10.93
C GLN A 58 -6.34 -10.99 10.89
N LEU A 59 -7.15 -10.19 10.18
CA LEU A 59 -6.91 -8.77 9.97
C LEU A 59 -8.00 -7.91 10.61
N GLY A 60 -7.59 -6.74 11.08
CA GLY A 60 -8.47 -5.63 11.43
C GLY A 60 -7.91 -4.34 10.82
N TYR A 61 -8.78 -3.33 10.65
CA TYR A 61 -8.39 -2.02 10.13
C TYR A 61 -9.17 -0.92 10.87
N TYR A 62 -8.67 0.30 10.78
CA TYR A 62 -9.36 1.51 11.26
C TYR A 62 -9.18 2.63 10.25
N LEU A 63 -10.07 3.63 10.30
CA LEU A 63 -9.98 4.82 9.47
C LEU A 63 -9.41 5.98 10.28
N SER A 64 -8.70 6.89 9.62
CA SER A 64 -8.13 8.07 10.24
C SER A 64 -8.25 9.27 9.31
N GLY A 65 -8.53 10.44 9.87
CA GLY A 65 -8.69 11.70 9.15
C GLY A 65 -9.38 12.74 10.03
N ALA A 66 -9.49 13.97 9.55
CA ALA A 66 -10.23 15.02 10.25
C ALA A 66 -11.74 14.76 10.15
N THR A 67 -12.45 14.88 11.27
CA THR A 67 -13.90 14.65 11.38
C THR A 67 -14.64 15.93 11.72
N ALA A 68 -15.88 16.03 11.26
CA ALA A 68 -16.75 17.20 11.48
C ALA A 68 -17.73 17.01 12.63
N ASP A 69 -17.99 15.76 13.03
CA ASP A 69 -18.99 15.39 14.03
C ASP A 69 -18.36 14.95 15.35
N SER A 70 -19.15 14.97 16.43
CA SER A 70 -18.67 14.57 17.76
C SER A 70 -18.47 13.07 17.93
N ALA A 71 -19.04 12.24 17.05
CA ALA A 71 -18.91 10.79 17.10
C ALA A 71 -17.72 10.26 16.28
N ASN A 72 -16.99 11.15 15.58
CA ASN A 72 -15.87 10.81 14.71
C ASN A 72 -16.24 9.84 13.57
N ALA A 73 -17.43 10.02 12.99
CA ALA A 73 -17.97 9.17 11.94
C ALA A 73 -18.10 9.88 10.57
N ILE A 74 -18.01 11.21 10.51
CA ILE A 74 -18.15 12.01 9.31
C ILE A 74 -16.84 12.77 9.06
N PHE A 75 -16.13 12.41 8.00
CA PHE A 75 -14.92 13.13 7.58
C PHE A 75 -15.26 14.53 7.04
N THR A 76 -14.38 15.49 7.28
CA THR A 76 -14.54 16.88 6.81
C THR A 76 -14.45 16.97 5.29
N ASN A 77 -15.23 17.86 4.69
CA ASN A 77 -15.07 18.24 3.28
C ASN A 77 -13.89 19.22 3.14
N THR A 78 -12.78 18.77 2.53
CA THR A 78 -11.55 19.55 2.31
C THR A 78 -11.39 19.96 0.86
#